data_AF-A0AAU3JUA5-F1
#
_entry.id   AF-A0AAU3JUA5-F1
#
_cell.length_a   1.000
_cell.length_b   1.000
_cell.length_c   1.000
_cell.angle_alpha   90.00
_cell.angle_beta   90.00
_cell.angle_gamma   90.00
#
_symmetry.space_group_name_H-M   'P 1'
#
loop_
_entity.id
_entity.type
_entity.pdbx_description
1 polymer ?
#
loop_
_entity_poly.entity_id
_entity_poly.type
_entity_poly.pdbx_seq_one_letter_code
_entity_poly.pdbx_strand_id
1 'polypeptide(L)' 'MSPAPVVPPSLIGDDAFTRFPEVVPALAARTALGRVGEPADIGAMIATLVSDESRWVTAQNIEVSGGYNL' A
#
# COMPACT_ATOMS: atom_id res chain seq x y z
N MET A 1 12.81 8.65 -21.78
CA MET A 1 13.34 7.94 -20.59
C MET A 1 12.36 8.23 -19.46
N SER A 2 11.48 7.28 -19.12
CA SER A 2 10.54 7.50 -18.01
C SER A 2 11.35 7.58 -16.71
N PRO A 3 11.14 8.59 -15.84
CA PRO A 3 11.82 8.62 -14.56
C PRO A 3 11.42 7.37 -13.76
N ALA A 4 12.41 6.72 -13.13
CA ALA A 4 12.15 5.61 -12.22
C ALA A 4 11.28 6.14 -11.05
N PRO A 5 10.28 5.37 -10.60
CA PRO A 5 9.42 5.82 -9.52
C PRO A 5 10.25 6.06 -8.26
N VAL A 6 10.08 7.23 -7.64
CA VAL A 6 10.64 7.54 -6.33
C VAL A 6 9.92 6.68 -5.31
N VAL A 7 10.63 5.74 -4.71
CA VAL A 7 10.13 4.87 -3.65
C VAL A 7 10.27 5.63 -2.33
N PRO A 8 9.18 6.06 -1.68
CA PRO A 8 9.23 6.67 -0.36
C PRO A 8 9.75 5.64 0.66
N PRO A 9 10.39 6.07 1.76
CA PRO A 9 10.81 5.16 2.81
C PRO A 9 9.57 4.49 3.42
N SER A 10 9.36 3.22 3.06
CA SER A 10 8.27 2.42 3.57
C SER A 10 8.68 1.85 4.92
N LEU A 11 8.10 2.38 6.01
CA LEU A 11 8.33 1.90 7.38
C LEU A 11 7.80 0.47 7.62
N ILE A 12 7.21 -0.17 6.60
CA ILE A 12 6.76 -1.55 6.56
C ILE A 12 7.86 -2.38 5.87
N GLY A 13 8.62 -3.16 6.64
CA GLY A 13 9.65 -4.06 6.12
C GLY A 13 11.09 -3.49 6.05
N ASP A 14 11.46 -2.58 6.96
CA ASP A 14 12.83 -2.05 7.10
C ASP A 14 13.40 -1.45 5.80
N ASP A 15 12.65 -0.58 5.12
CA ASP A 15 13.04 0.06 3.85
C ASP A 15 13.45 -0.93 2.73
N ALA A 16 12.79 -2.10 2.67
CA ALA A 16 13.11 -3.14 1.69
C ALA A 16 13.09 -2.63 0.24
N PHE A 17 12.15 -1.74 -0.12
CA PHE A 17 12.05 -1.20 -1.47
C PHE A 17 13.15 -0.19 -1.80
N THR A 18 13.76 0.44 -0.79
CA THR A 18 14.95 1.28 -0.96
C THR A 18 16.20 0.42 -1.18
N ARG A 19 16.30 -0.72 -0.46
CA ARG A 19 17.44 -1.64 -0.60
C ARG A 19 17.39 -2.48 -1.88
N PHE A 20 16.20 -2.79 -2.37
CA PHE A 20 15.97 -3.62 -3.55
C PHE A 20 14.99 -2.94 -4.52
N PRO A 21 15.34 -1.79 -5.12
CA PRO A 21 14.42 -1.03 -5.97
C PRO A 21 13.97 -1.78 -7.21
N GLU A 22 14.76 -2.76 -7.68
CA GLU A 22 14.46 -3.61 -8.83
C GLU A 22 13.23 -4.50 -8.66
N VAL A 23 12.78 -4.74 -7.42
CA VAL A 23 11.59 -5.57 -7.15
C VAL A 23 10.29 -4.79 -7.32
N VAL A 24 10.34 -3.46 -7.24
CA VAL A 24 9.18 -2.58 -7.24
C VAL A 24 8.36 -2.69 -8.54
N PRO A 25 8.96 -2.69 -9.76
CA PRO A 25 8.20 -2.85 -10.99
C PRO A 25 7.42 -4.17 -11.06
N ALA A 26 8.03 -5.27 -10.60
CA ALA A 26 7.40 -6.59 -10.62
C ALA A 26 6.22 -6.67 -9.63
N LEU A 27 6.33 -6.03 -8.46
CA LEU A 27 5.23 -5.95 -7.50
C LEU A 27 4.12 -5.01 -7.99
N ALA A 28 4.47 -3.83 -8.51
CA ALA A 28 3.51 -2.88 -9.07
C ALA A 28 2.67 -3.50 -10.18
N ALA A 29 3.28 -4.29 -11.08
CA ALA A 29 2.59 -5.00 -12.16
C ALA A 29 1.56 -6.04 -11.66
N ARG A 30 1.67 -6.50 -10.40
CA ARG A 30 0.72 -7.42 -9.78
C ARG A 30 -0.41 -6.71 -9.05
N THR A 31 -0.36 -5.39 -8.90
CA THR A 31 -1.44 -4.61 -8.30
C THR A 31 -2.32 -4.03 -9.40
N ALA A 32 -3.64 -4.04 -9.20
CA ALA A 32 -4.57 -3.37 -10.11
C ALA A 32 -4.31 -1.85 -10.23
N LEU A 33 -3.79 -1.23 -9.17
CA LEU A 33 -3.43 0.19 -9.15
C LEU A 33 -2.08 0.52 -9.82
N GLY A 34 -1.31 -0.50 -10.26
CA GLY A 34 -0.04 -0.30 -10.95
C GLY A 34 1.07 0.34 -10.11
N ARG A 35 0.98 0.26 -8.78
CA ARG A 35 1.98 0.82 -7.85
C ARG A 35 2.05 0.02 -6.56
N VAL A 36 3.19 0.13 -5.88
CA VAL A 36 3.33 -0.35 -4.50
C VAL A 36 2.60 0.62 -3.55
N GLY A 37 2.03 0.06 -2.48
CA GLY A 37 1.36 0.82 -1.44
C GLY A 37 2.34 1.54 -0.51
N GLU A 38 1.93 2.71 -0.04
CA GLU A 38 2.68 3.53 0.91
C GLU A 38 2.07 3.41 2.32
N PRO A 39 2.84 3.71 3.38
CA PRO A 39 2.30 3.72 4.75
C PRO A 39 1.04 4.59 4.90
N ALA A 40 0.95 5.69 4.14
CA ALA A 40 -0.19 6.58 4.14
C ALA A 40 -1.48 5.92 3.61
N ASP A 41 -1.40 4.96 2.67
CA ASP A 41 -2.57 4.27 2.12
C ASP A 41 -3.26 3.42 3.20
N ILE A 42 -2.47 2.71 4.01
CA ILE A 42 -2.96 1.90 5.13
C ILE A 42 -3.42 2.82 6.26
N GLY A 43 -2.66 3.87 6.57
CA GLY A 43 -2.99 4.83 7.61
C GLY A 43 -4.35 5.51 7.38
N ALA A 44 -4.65 5.89 6.14
CA ALA A 44 -5.94 6.49 5.77
C ALA A 44 -7.12 5.53 6.00
N MET A 45 -6.96 4.23 5.66
CA MET A 45 -7.99 3.23 5.92
C MET A 45 -8.19 3.01 7.42
N ILE A 46 -7.10 2.90 8.19
CA ILE A 46 -7.17 2.77 9.66
C ILE A 46 -7.91 3.98 10.26
N ALA A 47 -7.53 5.19 9.87
CA ALA A 47 -8.17 6.42 10.34
C ALA A 47 -9.68 6.44 10.06
N THR A 48 -10.08 5.98 8.87
CA THR A 48 -11.49 5.82 8.50
C THR A 48 -12.20 4.82 9.41
N LEU A 49 -11.60 3.67 9.68
CA LEU A 49 -12.20 2.60 10.50
C LEU A 49 -12.33 2.97 11.97
N VAL A 50 -11.43 3.78 12.52
CA VAL A 50 -11.50 4.23 13.93
C VAL A 50 -12.36 5.48 14.13
N SER A 51 -12.88 6.06 13.04
CA SER A 51 -13.76 7.23 13.10
C SER A 51 -15.19 6.89 13.56
N ASP A 52 -15.91 7.89 14.07
CA ASP A 52 -17.31 7.75 14.50
C ASP A 52 -18.27 7.38 13.36
N GLU A 53 -17.87 7.65 12.11
CA GLU A 53 -18.62 7.28 10.90
C GLU A 53 -18.67 5.76 10.73
N SER A 54 -17.64 5.05 11.19
CA SER A 54 -17.51 3.59 11.08
C SER A 54 -18.06 2.83 12.29
N ARG A 55 -18.75 3.47 13.25
CA ARG A 55 -19.16 2.86 14.54
C ARG A 55 -20.03 1.60 14.47
N TRP A 56 -20.65 1.33 13.33
CA TRP A 56 -21.48 0.14 13.08
C TRP A 56 -20.75 -0.97 12.31
N VAL A 57 -19.49 -0.75 11.95
CA VAL A 57 -18.65 -1.74 11.27
C VAL A 57 -17.90 -2.56 12.31
N THR A 58 -18.09 -3.88 12.30
CA THR A 58 -17.40 -4.82 13.19
C THR A 58 -17.17 -6.16 12.51
N ALA A 59 -16.17 -6.90 12.97
CA ALA A 59 -15.83 -8.25 12.49
C ALA A 59 -15.57 -8.35 10.97
N GLN A 60 -15.18 -7.25 10.33
CA GLN A 60 -14.83 -7.23 8.91
C GLN A 60 -13.33 -7.45 8.72
N ASN A 61 -12.98 -8.23 7.69
CA ASN A 61 -11.63 -8.27 7.14
C ASN A 61 -11.62 -7.42 5.88
N ILE A 62 -10.80 -6.38 5.86
CA ILE A 62 -10.70 -5.43 4.75
C ILE A 62 -9.29 -5.48 4.21
N GLU A 63 -9.16 -5.91 2.96
CA GLU A 63 -7.87 -5.95 2.28
C GLU A 63 -7.52 -4.57 1.70
N VAL A 64 -6.35 -4.05 2.06
CA VAL A 64 -5.81 -2.76 1.58
C VAL A 64 -4.54 -3.02 0.76
N SER A 65 -4.68 -3.76 -0.34
CA SER A 65 -3.54 -4.26 -1.12
C SER A 65 -3.34 -3.57 -2.48
N GLY A 66 -4.20 -2.61 -2.84
CA GLY A 66 -4.22 -2.04 -4.19
C GLY A 66 -4.65 -3.05 -5.27
N GLY A 67 -5.31 -4.14 -4.87
CA GLY A 67 -5.77 -5.21 -5.76
C GLY A 67 -4.67 -6.17 -6.17
N TYR A 68 -3.91 -6.68 -5.19
CA TYR A 68 -2.78 -7.56 -5.46
C TYR A 68 -3.24 -8.93 -6.00
N ASN A 69 -2.83 -9.24 -7.24
CA ASN A 69 -3.23 -10.40 -8.06
C ASN A 69 -4.72 -10.46 -8.44
N LEU A 70 -5.38 -9.31 -8.53
CA LEU A 70 -6.68 -9.20 -9.20
C LEU A 70 -6.56 -9.18 -10.73
#